data_AF-A0A427C7A8-F1
#
_entry.id   AF-A0A427C7A8-F1
#
_cell.length_a   1.000
_cell.length_b   1.000
_cell.length_c   1.000
_cell.angle_alpha   90.00
_cell.angle_beta   90.00
_cell.angle_gamma   90.00
#
_symmetry.space_group_name_H-M   'P 1'
#
loop_
_entity.id
_entity.type
_entity.pdbx_description
1 polymer ?
#
loop_
_entity_poly.entity_id
_entity_poly.type
_entity_poly.pdbx_seq_one_letter_code
_entity_poly.pdbx_strand_id
1 'polypeptide(L)'
;MYAITDSGYRAVTAEMPLAVGESRVAEIPGALLTKIKGDQMRAERSQRLRSSDWTQMADAPLSVAAKTAWAVYRQALRDLPTLPAFPEVPWPTPPSLDGAAGTAGSGDSVQLP
;
A
#
# COMPACT_ATOMS: atom_id res chain seq x y z
N MET A 1 7.54 6.54 27.16
CA MET A 1 8.54 7.39 26.47
C MET A 1 9.00 6.68 25.22
N TYR A 2 9.39 7.46 24.20
CA TYR A 2 9.81 6.95 22.91
C TYR A 2 11.12 7.61 22.50
N ALA A 3 11.95 6.85 21.80
CA ALA A 3 13.04 7.39 21.00
C ALA A 3 12.54 7.47 19.56
N ILE A 4 12.68 8.64 18.94
CA ILE A 4 12.23 8.90 17.57
C ILE A 4 13.39 9.30 16.68
N THR A 5 13.28 8.95 15.40
CA THR A 5 14.11 9.47 14.31
C THR A 5 13.20 10.07 13.24
N ASP A 6 13.79 10.57 12.16
CA ASP A 6 13.06 11.07 11.00
C ASP A 6 12.17 10.03 10.30
N SER A 7 12.39 8.73 10.54
CA SER A 7 11.74 7.64 9.80
C SER A 7 11.27 6.48 10.69
N GLY A 8 11.31 6.63 12.01
CA GLY A 8 10.97 5.55 12.92
C GLY A 8 10.85 5.97 14.37
N TYR A 9 10.41 5.03 15.19
CA TYR A 9 10.39 5.19 16.64
C TYR A 9 10.50 3.83 17.33
N ARG A 10 10.90 3.84 18.59
CA ARG A 10 10.89 2.67 19.48
C ARG A 10 10.54 3.07 20.90
N ALA A 11 9.91 2.15 21.64
CA ALA A 11 9.64 2.34 23.05
C ALA A 11 10.94 2.31 23.87
N VAL A 12 11.07 3.22 24.83
CA VAL A 12 12.25 3.32 25.71
C VAL A 12 11.86 3.69 27.14
N THR A 13 12.66 3.22 28.11
CA THR A 13 12.63 3.73 29.49
C THR A 13 13.56 4.94 29.65
N ALA A 14 13.49 5.63 30.80
CA ALA A 14 14.33 6.80 31.10
C ALA A 14 15.84 6.50 31.01
N GLU A 15 16.22 5.30 31.44
CA GLU A 15 17.61 4.88 31.62
C GLU A 15 18.23 4.28 30.35
N MET A 16 17.40 3.87 29.39
CA MET A 16 17.89 3.32 28.12
C MET A 16 18.62 4.40 27.32
N PRO A 17 19.84 4.11 26.80
CA PRO A 17 20.56 5.05 25.95
C PRO A 17 19.81 5.29 24.63
N LEU A 18 20.01 6.50 24.10
CA LEU A 18 19.56 6.87 22.76
C LEU A 18 20.68 6.55 21.76
N ALA A 19 20.30 6.04 20.59
CA ALA A 19 21.21 5.89 19.47
C ALA A 19 21.50 7.27 18.83
N VAL A 20 22.54 7.34 18.00
CA VAL A 20 22.87 8.56 17.24
C VAL A 20 21.69 8.97 16.37
N GLY A 21 21.29 10.23 16.45
CA GLY A 21 20.15 10.77 15.69
C GLY A 21 18.78 10.50 16.29
N GLU A 22 18.70 9.80 17.44
CA GLU A 22 17.44 9.65 18.16
C GLU A 22 17.19 10.84 19.09
N SER A 23 15.93 11.27 19.15
CA SER A 23 15.43 12.22 20.16
C SER A 23 14.42 11.54 21.07
N ARG A 24 14.46 11.85 22.37
CA ARG A 24 13.48 11.32 23.33
C ARG A 24 12.25 12.20 23.38
N VAL A 25 11.08 11.58 23.32
CA VAL A 25 9.78 12.23 23.41
C VAL A 25 8.85 11.48 24.37
N ALA A 26 7.94 12.20 25.01
CA ALA A 26 6.90 11.59 25.84
C ALA A 26 5.88 10.84 24.97
N GLU A 27 5.53 11.43 23.83
CA GLU A 27 4.53 10.96 22.87
C GLU A 27 5.07 11.03 21.44
N ILE A 28 4.62 10.12 20.58
CA ILE A 28 5.06 10.08 19.17
C ILE A 28 4.32 11.18 18.39
N PRO A 29 5.03 12.10 17.71
CA PRO A 29 4.37 13.14 16.93
C PRO A 29 3.52 12.54 15.80
N GLY A 30 2.29 13.04 15.63
CA GLY A 30 1.40 12.60 14.54
C GLY A 30 2.03 12.76 13.15
N ALA A 31 2.77 13.84 12.92
CA ALA A 31 3.48 14.07 11.66
C ALA A 31 4.53 12.98 11.35
N LEU A 32 5.17 12.41 12.38
CA LEU A 32 6.10 11.30 12.21
C LEU A 32 5.37 10.03 11.80
N LEU A 33 4.22 9.74 12.41
CA LEU A 33 3.37 8.60 12.03
C LEU A 33 2.90 8.72 10.57
N THR A 34 2.44 9.90 10.17
CA THR A 34 2.03 10.17 8.77
C THR A 34 3.19 9.94 7.80
N LYS A 35 4.40 10.40 8.14
CA LYS A 35 5.59 10.20 7.30
C LYS A 35 5.95 8.71 7.17
N ILE A 36 6.05 7.99 8.29
CA ILE A 36 6.34 6.55 8.32
C ILE A 36 5.33 5.78 7.48
N LYS A 37 4.03 6.09 7.63
CA LYS A 37 2.97 5.45 6.85
C LYS A 37 3.09 5.77 5.36
N GLY A 38 3.44 7.00 5.00
CA GLY A 38 3.73 7.39 3.62
C GLY A 38 4.87 6.57 3.00
N ASP A 39 5.94 6.35 3.73
CA ASP A 39 7.06 5.54 3.27
C ASP A 39 6.68 4.06 3.12
N GLN A 40 5.91 3.51 4.06
CA GLN A 40 5.35 2.16 3.98
C GLN A 40 4.44 2.00 2.75
N MET A 41 3.52 2.95 2.49
CA MET A 41 2.67 2.94 1.31
C MET A 41 3.48 3.01 0.00
N ARG A 42 4.56 3.80 -0.06
CA ARG A 42 5.44 3.83 -1.26
C ARG A 42 6.17 2.50 -1.47
N ALA A 43 6.61 1.86 -0.39
CA ALA A 43 7.27 0.56 -0.44
C ALA A 43 6.30 -0.52 -0.95
N GLU A 44 5.08 -0.57 -0.41
CA GLU A 44 4.06 -1.53 -0.83
C GLU A 44 3.58 -1.28 -2.27
N ARG A 45 3.42 -0.02 -2.69
CA ARG A 45 3.15 0.33 -4.09
C ARG A 45 4.23 -0.25 -5.01
N SER A 46 5.49 -0.10 -4.62
CA SER A 46 6.62 -0.62 -5.39
C SER A 46 6.60 -2.15 -5.45
N GLN A 47 6.23 -2.83 -4.36
CA GLN A 47 6.04 -4.27 -4.34
C GLN A 47 4.92 -4.73 -5.27
N ARG A 48 3.74 -4.08 -5.22
CA ARG A 48 2.58 -4.40 -6.08
C ARG A 48 2.86 -4.15 -7.56
N LEU A 49 3.64 -3.12 -7.89
CA LEU A 49 4.14 -2.90 -9.24
C LEU A 49 5.13 -4.00 -9.65
N ARG A 50 6.07 -4.41 -8.81
CA ARG A 50 6.97 -5.53 -9.15
C ARG A 50 6.22 -6.85 -9.35
N SER A 51 5.24 -7.16 -8.49
CA SER A 51 4.50 -8.43 -8.56
C SER A 51 3.57 -8.53 -9.77
N SER A 52 3.14 -7.39 -10.33
CA SER A 52 2.28 -7.33 -11.52
C SER A 52 3.06 -7.02 -12.81
N ASP A 53 4.40 -6.99 -12.77
CA ASP A 53 5.20 -6.55 -13.92
C ASP A 53 5.09 -7.52 -15.11
N TRP A 54 5.12 -8.82 -14.81
CA TRP A 54 4.99 -9.89 -15.82
C TRP A 54 3.71 -9.77 -16.67
N THR A 55 2.63 -9.19 -16.12
CA THR A 55 1.35 -9.02 -16.84
C THR A 55 1.45 -8.08 -18.04
N GLN A 56 2.51 -7.25 -18.08
CA GLN A 56 2.74 -6.26 -19.14
C GLN A 56 3.64 -6.79 -20.26
N MET A 57 4.22 -7.98 -20.11
CA MET A 57 5.09 -8.56 -21.12
C MET A 57 4.29 -9.01 -22.35
N ALA A 58 4.90 -8.92 -23.54
CA ALA A 58 4.25 -9.29 -24.81
C ALA A 58 3.91 -10.79 -24.87
N ASP A 59 4.76 -11.63 -24.29
CA ASP A 59 4.63 -13.09 -24.18
C ASP A 59 3.79 -13.55 -22.99
N ALA A 60 3.32 -12.64 -22.14
CA ALA A 60 2.47 -12.99 -21.01
C ALA A 60 1.20 -13.74 -21.51
N PRO A 61 0.85 -14.90 -20.92
CA PRO A 61 -0.26 -15.76 -21.34
C PRO A 61 -1.61 -15.18 -20.88
N LEU A 62 -1.87 -13.92 -21.23
CA LEU A 62 -3.04 -13.15 -20.86
C LEU A 62 -3.76 -12.68 -22.13
N SER A 63 -5.09 -12.62 -22.06
CA SER A 63 -5.88 -11.99 -23.10
C SER A 63 -5.53 -10.50 -23.23
N VAL A 64 -5.79 -9.90 -24.40
CA VAL A 64 -5.58 -8.46 -24.60
C VAL A 64 -6.37 -7.65 -23.56
N ALA A 65 -7.62 -8.04 -23.28
CA ALA A 65 -8.46 -7.42 -22.27
C ALA A 65 -7.83 -7.50 -20.86
N ALA A 66 -7.28 -8.65 -20.47
CA ALA A 66 -6.60 -8.81 -19.20
C ALA A 66 -5.35 -7.92 -19.11
N LYS A 67 -4.51 -7.86 -20.16
CA LYS A 67 -3.33 -6.98 -20.19
C LYS A 67 -3.71 -5.51 -20.02
N THR A 68 -4.78 -5.06 -20.68
CA THR A 68 -5.33 -3.71 -20.54
C THR A 68 -5.82 -3.44 -19.11
N ALA A 69 -6.58 -4.37 -18.50
CA ALA A 69 -7.05 -4.21 -17.13
C ALA A 69 -5.88 -4.09 -16.12
N TRP A 70 -4.84 -4.90 -16.29
CA TRP A 70 -3.63 -4.82 -15.48
C TRP A 70 -2.86 -3.51 -15.70
N ALA A 71 -2.83 -2.98 -16.92
CA ALA A 71 -2.23 -1.67 -17.20
C ALA A 71 -2.96 -0.53 -16.44
N VAL A 72 -4.29 -0.55 -16.42
CA VAL A 72 -5.11 0.41 -15.66
C VAL A 72 -4.86 0.29 -14.16
N TYR A 73 -4.86 -0.93 -13.61
CA TYR A 73 -4.53 -1.18 -12.20
C TYR A 73 -3.15 -0.64 -11.83
N ARG A 74 -2.14 -0.89 -12.66
CA ARG A 74 -0.77 -0.40 -12.44
C ARG A 74 -0.68 1.12 -12.53
N GLN A 75 -1.47 1.75 -13.38
CA GLN A 75 -1.54 3.21 -13.43
C GLN A 75 -2.15 3.76 -12.13
N ALA A 76 -3.28 3.20 -11.68
CA ALA A 76 -3.90 3.59 -10.41
C ALA A 76 -2.92 3.45 -9.22
N LEU A 77 -2.09 2.40 -9.18
CA LEU A 77 -1.02 2.29 -8.17
C LEU A 77 0.00 3.43 -8.24
N ARG A 78 0.42 3.84 -9.44
CA ARG A 78 1.39 4.94 -9.61
C ARG A 78 0.83 6.27 -9.17
N ASP A 79 -0.47 6.46 -9.33
CA ASP A 79 -1.16 7.70 -9.01
C ASP A 79 -1.46 7.86 -7.51
N LEU A 80 -1.41 6.79 -6.70
CA LEU A 80 -1.70 6.86 -5.26
C LEU A 80 -0.97 8.00 -4.51
N PRO A 81 0.34 8.25 -4.69
CA PRO A 81 1.04 9.31 -3.96
C PRO A 81 0.67 10.73 -4.36
N THR A 82 -0.10 10.93 -5.45
CA THR A 82 -0.58 12.26 -5.88
C THR A 82 -1.97 12.57 -5.34
N LEU A 83 -2.64 11.59 -4.73
CA LEU A 83 -3.96 11.78 -4.14
C LEU A 83 -3.88 12.63 -2.87
N PRO A 84 -4.83 13.54 -2.63
CA PRO A 84 -4.82 14.44 -1.48
C PRO A 84 -4.96 13.71 -0.14
N ALA A 85 -5.57 12.52 -0.14
CA ALA A 85 -5.73 11.68 1.04
C ALA A 85 -4.50 10.81 1.34
N PHE A 86 -3.45 10.83 0.51
CA PHE A 86 -2.26 9.99 0.75
C PHE A 86 -1.59 10.36 2.09
N PRO A 87 -1.24 9.38 2.95
CA PRO A 87 -1.22 7.93 2.74
C PRO A 87 -2.47 7.16 3.17
N GLU A 88 -3.55 7.84 3.54
CA GLU A 88 -4.85 7.28 3.95
C GLU A 88 -5.76 6.95 2.76
N VAL A 89 -5.21 6.26 1.77
CA VAL A 89 -5.94 5.90 0.53
C VAL A 89 -6.12 4.38 0.42
N PRO A 90 -7.29 3.90 -0.03
CA PRO A 90 -7.48 2.48 -0.27
C PRO A 90 -6.65 2.02 -1.47
N TRP A 91 -6.17 0.78 -1.43
CA TRP A 91 -5.51 0.15 -2.56
C TRP A 91 -6.51 -0.15 -3.69
N PRO A 92 -6.13 0.05 -4.97
CA PRO A 92 -6.94 -0.47 -6.07
C PRO A 92 -7.01 -2.00 -5.98
N THR A 93 -8.11 -2.57 -6.48
CA THR A 93 -8.31 -4.02 -6.51
C THR A 93 -7.63 -4.58 -7.77
N PRO A 94 -6.80 -5.64 -7.67
CA PRO A 94 -6.20 -6.27 -8.83
C PRO A 94 -7.27 -6.94 -9.71
N PRO A 95 -7.15 -6.88 -11.05
CA PRO A 95 -8.08 -7.55 -11.95
C PRO A 95 -7.85 -9.07 -11.98
N SER A 96 -8.83 -9.81 -12.51
CA SER A 96 -8.67 -11.24 -12.80
C SER A 96 -7.68 -11.46 -13.96
N LEU A 97 -6.97 -12.60 -13.94
CA LEU A 97 -6.06 -13.00 -15.02
C LEU A 97 -6.80 -13.25 -16.34
N ASP A 98 -8.08 -13.63 -16.30
CA ASP A 98 -8.84 -13.98 -17.50
C ASP A 98 -9.54 -12.77 -18.15
N GLY A 99 -9.40 -11.57 -17.59
CA GLY A 99 -9.80 -10.32 -18.23
C GLY A 99 -11.29 -9.97 -18.18
N ALA A 100 -12.11 -10.68 -17.40
CA ALA A 100 -13.48 -10.23 -17.14
C ALA A 100 -13.47 -9.14 -16.06
N ALA A 101 -13.91 -7.93 -16.43
CA ALA A 101 -14.37 -6.92 -15.49
C ALA A 101 -15.40 -7.56 -14.55
N GLY A 102 -15.23 -7.37 -13.24
CA GLY A 102 -16.09 -7.96 -12.23
C GLY A 102 -17.57 -7.73 -12.56
N THR A 103 -18.29 -8.82 -12.81
CA THR A 103 -19.74 -8.82 -12.62
C THR A 103 -19.98 -8.69 -11.13
N ALA A 104 -20.28 -7.46 -10.68
CA ALA A 104 -21.10 -7.29 -9.50
C ALA A 104 -22.41 -8.06 -9.75
N GLY A 105 -22.75 -9.00 -8.86
CA GLY A 105 -24.05 -9.67 -8.85
C GLY A 105 -23.99 -11.19 -8.79
N SER A 106 -23.86 -11.73 -7.58
CA SER A 106 -24.73 -12.82 -7.14
C SER A 106 -24.84 -12.70 -5.63
N GLY A 107 -25.90 -12.01 -5.20
CA GLY A 107 -26.41 -12.19 -3.86
C GLY A 107 -26.85 -13.64 -3.75
N ASP A 108 -26.18 -14.39 -2.88
CA ASP A 108 -26.76 -15.58 -2.29
C ASP A 108 -27.07 -15.23 -0.84
N SER A 109 -28.28 -14.71 -0.65
CA SER A 109 -28.92 -14.67 0.66
C SER A 109 -29.24 -16.10 1.05
N VAL A 110 -28.29 -16.80 1.68
CA VAL A 110 -28.62 -18.00 2.45
C VAL A 110 -29.29 -17.52 3.74
N GLN A 111 -30.61 -17.44 3.68
CA GLN A 111 -31.48 -17.43 4.85
C GLN A 111 -31.35 -18.81 5.52
N LEU A 112 -30.75 -18.85 6.70
CA LEU A 112 -30.79 -20.02 7.57
C LEU A 112 -32.07 -19.96 8.45
N PRO A 113 -32.75 -21.10 8.68
CA PRO A 113 -33.88 -21.19 9.61
C PRO A 113 -33.45 -21.02 11.08
#